data_AF-A0A536H094-F1
#
_entry.id   AF-A0A536H094-F1
#
_cell.length_a   1.000
_cell.length_b   1.000
_cell.length_c   1.000
_cell.angle_alpha   90.00
_cell.angle_beta   90.00
_cell.angle_gamma   90.00
#
_symmetry.space_group_name_H-M   'P 1'
#
loop_
_entity.id
_entity.type
_entity.pdbx_description
1 polymer ?
#
loop_
_entity_poly.entity_id
_entity_poly.type
_entity_poly.pdbx_seq_one_letter_code
_entity_poly.pdbx_strand_id
1 'polypeptide(L)'
;MDTQDIQMPENHQVVMNRFVAACQADERVVAAILGGSYARGTADAYSDLDFGLITTDEAYEDFLAGREAFIRRLGEAVFLEDYNGDGADFVFFFFSDGTEGELGLGRESHFTHIHAGPYRVLLDKKGILAGSVFSRHEPALAEQVETLRRLIYWFWHDLRHHFITPMARGQIWSAYGALEDLRLTCVNLARLRENFSAEAEGYEKVEQALPVEQLAPLQTTFCALERGAMLSAALVIVQFYQELAPALARAHGITYPADLDRVMYERLEELCNVRGEVA
;
A
#
# COMPACT_ATOMS: atom_id res chain seq x y z
N MET A 1 8.77 27.68 18.03
CA MET A 1 9.11 27.98 16.64
C MET A 1 8.16 27.14 15.80
N ASP A 2 7.26 27.83 15.12
CA ASP A 2 6.21 27.39 14.18
C ASP A 2 5.27 26.25 14.58
N THR A 3 4.30 26.59 15.42
CA THR A 3 2.96 25.98 15.34
C THR A 3 2.29 26.49 14.07
N GLN A 4 2.55 25.86 12.92
CA GLN A 4 1.65 25.99 11.79
C GLN A 4 0.29 25.47 12.23
N ASP A 5 -0.67 26.38 12.40
CA ASP A 5 -2.08 26.05 12.54
C ASP A 5 -2.44 25.20 11.33
N ILE A 6 -2.62 23.90 11.55
CA ILE A 6 -3.11 23.01 10.52
C ILE A 6 -4.51 23.51 10.17
N GLN A 7 -4.73 23.82 8.90
CA GLN A 7 -6.08 24.08 8.39
C GLN A 7 -6.83 22.74 8.31
N MET A 8 -7.23 22.21 9.48
CA MET A 8 -8.04 21.00 9.59
C MET A 8 -9.50 21.35 9.29
N PRO A 9 -10.24 20.49 8.58
CA PRO A 9 -11.68 20.55 8.55
C PRO A 9 -12.27 20.60 9.97
N GLU A 10 -13.36 21.34 10.16
CA GLU A 10 -13.96 21.56 11.48
C GLU A 10 -14.37 20.25 12.17
N ASN A 11 -14.92 19.29 11.40
CA ASN A 11 -15.23 17.94 11.87
C ASN A 11 -13.98 17.19 12.38
N HIS A 12 -12.86 17.28 11.68
CA HIS A 12 -11.61 16.64 12.10
C HIS A 12 -11.08 17.26 13.40
N GLN A 13 -11.15 18.58 13.53
CA GLN A 13 -10.77 19.27 14.76
C GLN A 13 -11.66 18.87 15.94
N VAL A 14 -12.97 18.72 15.73
CA VAL A 14 -13.92 18.27 16.76
C VAL A 14 -13.61 16.84 17.20
N VAL A 15 -13.39 15.92 16.26
CA VAL A 15 -13.04 14.53 16.55
C VAL A 15 -11.70 14.44 17.30
N MET A 16 -10.68 15.17 16.85
CA MET A 16 -9.38 15.23 17.53
C MET A 16 -9.52 15.75 18.97
N ASN A 17 -10.30 16.81 19.20
CA ASN A 17 -10.55 17.33 20.54
C ASN A 17 -11.25 16.31 21.44
N ARG A 18 -12.24 15.58 20.90
CA ARG A 18 -12.93 14.50 21.63
C ARG A 18 -11.98 13.33 21.93
N PHE A 19 -11.10 12.99 21.01
CA PHE A 19 -10.09 11.95 21.18
C PHE A 19 -9.12 12.30 22.31
N VAL A 20 -8.54 13.51 22.28
CA VAL A 20 -7.68 14.00 23.36
C VAL A 20 -8.39 13.98 24.70
N ALA A 21 -9.64 14.45 24.77
CA ALA A 21 -10.43 14.45 26.00
C ALA A 21 -10.73 13.03 26.51
N ALA A 22 -11.04 12.08 25.62
CA ALA A 22 -11.27 10.68 25.96
C ALA A 22 -10.00 10.01 26.49
N CYS A 23 -8.86 10.20 25.81
CA CYS A 23 -7.55 9.71 26.25
C CYS A 23 -7.10 10.31 27.58
N GLN A 24 -7.38 11.60 27.81
CA GLN A 24 -7.05 12.26 29.08
C GLN A 24 -7.85 11.66 30.24
N ALA A 25 -9.13 11.37 30.03
CA ALA A 25 -10.04 10.85 31.06
C ALA A 25 -9.86 9.36 31.36
N ASP A 26 -9.30 8.59 30.44
CA ASP A 26 -9.08 7.15 30.61
C ASP A 26 -7.72 6.88 31.28
N GLU A 27 -7.74 6.32 32.49
CA GLU A 27 -6.52 6.01 33.26
C GLU A 27 -5.67 4.91 32.60
N ARG A 28 -6.27 4.08 31.75
CA ARG A 28 -5.58 3.01 31.01
C ARG A 28 -4.66 3.55 29.93
N VAL A 29 -4.95 4.75 29.43
CA VAL A 29 -4.21 5.40 28.34
C VAL A 29 -3.01 6.16 28.89
N VAL A 30 -1.83 5.84 28.38
CA VAL A 30 -0.54 6.43 28.75
C VAL A 30 -0.15 7.57 27.82
N ALA A 31 -0.33 7.38 26.52
CA ALA A 31 0.03 8.37 25.52
C ALA A 31 -0.85 8.23 24.26
N ALA A 32 -0.90 9.30 23.48
CA ALA A 32 -1.60 9.32 22.20
C ALA A 32 -0.90 10.23 21.19
N ILE A 33 -0.92 9.82 19.93
CA ILE A 33 -0.28 10.51 18.81
C ILE A 33 -1.26 10.72 17.66
N LEU A 34 -0.95 11.71 16.82
CA LEU A 34 -1.53 11.88 15.49
C LEU A 34 -0.43 11.60 14.46
N GLY A 35 -0.69 10.65 13.58
CA GLY A 35 0.18 10.25 12.48
C GLY A 35 -0.20 10.93 11.17
N GLY A 36 0.06 10.22 10.07
CA GLY A 36 -0.55 10.58 8.80
C GLY A 36 -0.11 11.85 8.11
N SER A 37 -0.96 12.27 7.18
CA SER A 37 -0.77 13.50 6.41
C SER A 37 -0.75 14.73 7.32
N TYR A 38 -1.50 14.73 8.42
CA TYR A 38 -1.52 15.79 9.42
C TYR A 38 -0.19 15.94 10.17
N ALA A 39 0.47 14.83 10.51
CA ALA A 39 1.81 14.87 11.08
C ALA A 39 2.86 15.30 10.06
N ARG A 40 2.73 14.86 8.81
CA ARG A 40 3.66 15.18 7.70
C ARG A 40 3.49 16.59 7.14
N GLY A 41 2.40 17.29 7.47
CA GLY A 41 2.08 18.61 6.90
C GLY A 41 1.63 18.55 5.43
N THR A 42 1.19 17.38 4.97
CA THR A 42 0.71 17.14 3.59
C THR A 42 -0.80 16.87 3.57
N ALA A 43 -1.52 17.27 4.62
CA ALA A 43 -2.96 17.06 4.72
C ALA A 43 -3.72 17.94 3.72
N ASP A 44 -4.78 17.37 3.16
CA ASP A 44 -5.70 18.01 2.23
C ASP A 44 -7.15 17.64 2.58
N ALA A 45 -8.10 18.02 1.71
CA ALA A 45 -9.52 17.76 1.91
C ALA A 45 -9.93 16.27 1.85
N TYR A 46 -9.02 15.38 1.43
CA TYR A 46 -9.25 13.93 1.31
C TYR A 46 -8.46 13.14 2.36
N SER A 47 -7.80 13.84 3.30
CA SER A 47 -7.03 13.23 4.37
C SER A 47 -7.93 12.73 5.50
N ASP A 48 -7.64 11.53 5.97
CA ASP A 48 -8.18 10.85 7.16
C ASP A 48 -7.44 11.23 8.45
N LEU A 49 -7.93 10.71 9.59
CA LEU A 49 -7.30 10.87 10.90
C LEU A 49 -6.58 9.59 11.34
N ASP A 50 -5.25 9.62 11.33
CA ASP A 50 -4.41 8.52 11.82
C ASP A 50 -4.10 8.70 13.30
N PHE A 51 -4.84 8.04 14.20
CA PHE A 51 -4.57 8.08 15.64
C PHE A 51 -3.73 6.89 16.09
N GLY A 52 -2.75 7.16 16.95
CA GLY A 52 -2.08 6.12 17.74
C GLY A 52 -2.43 6.27 19.21
N LEU A 53 -2.79 5.19 19.88
CA LEU A 53 -3.12 5.18 21.31
C LEU A 53 -2.32 4.10 22.02
N ILE A 54 -1.67 4.49 23.11
CA ILE A 54 -0.79 3.62 23.89
C ILE A 54 -1.40 3.43 25.27
N THR A 55 -1.68 2.19 25.63
CA THR A 55 -2.18 1.81 26.96
C THR A 55 -1.06 1.32 27.87
N THR A 56 -1.35 1.14 29.15
CA THR A 56 -0.47 0.29 29.99
C THR A 56 -0.51 -1.16 29.49
N ASP A 57 0.51 -1.94 29.84
CA ASP A 57 0.60 -3.34 29.43
C ASP A 57 -0.54 -4.18 30.02
N GLU A 58 -0.94 -3.90 31.26
CA GLU A 58 -2.00 -4.64 31.96
C GLU A 58 -3.39 -4.34 31.42
N ALA A 59 -3.61 -3.11 30.93
CA ALA A 59 -4.91 -2.66 30.49
C ALA A 59 -5.16 -2.88 28.98
N TYR A 60 -4.17 -3.38 28.24
CA TYR A 60 -4.23 -3.52 26.78
C TYR A 60 -5.41 -4.39 26.33
N GLU A 61 -5.52 -5.60 26.85
CA GLU A 61 -6.58 -6.55 26.47
C GLU A 61 -7.98 -6.04 26.83
N ASP A 62 -8.11 -5.40 28.00
CA ASP A 62 -9.36 -4.80 28.46
C ASP A 62 -9.74 -3.58 27.62
N PHE A 63 -8.77 -2.78 27.18
CA PHE A 63 -9.00 -1.67 26.27
C PHE A 63 -9.39 -2.17 24.88
N LEU A 64 -8.66 -3.15 24.35
CA LEU A 64 -8.95 -3.79 23.07
C LEU A 64 -10.39 -4.31 23.08
N ALA A 65 -10.81 -5.09 24.09
CA ALA A 65 -12.18 -5.56 24.21
C ALA A 65 -13.24 -4.43 24.26
N GLY A 66 -12.88 -3.26 24.82
CA GLY A 66 -13.74 -2.08 24.94
C GLY A 66 -13.58 -1.01 23.85
N ARG A 67 -12.75 -1.24 22.83
CA ARG A 67 -12.36 -0.24 21.82
C ARG A 67 -13.53 0.39 21.07
N GLU A 68 -14.55 -0.42 20.75
CA GLU A 68 -15.77 0.05 20.07
C GLU A 68 -16.52 1.09 20.91
N ALA A 69 -16.63 0.88 22.22
CA ALA A 69 -17.22 1.85 23.12
C ALA A 69 -16.40 3.13 23.22
N PHE A 70 -15.06 3.03 23.11
CA PHE A 70 -14.18 4.18 23.04
C PHE A 70 -14.39 5.00 21.76
N ILE A 71 -14.38 4.35 20.58
CA ILE A 71 -14.58 5.03 19.28
C ILE A 71 -15.93 5.75 19.22
N ARG A 72 -16.99 5.14 19.75
CA ARG A 72 -18.33 5.79 19.81
C ARG A 72 -18.40 7.04 20.69
N ARG A 73 -17.39 7.32 21.53
CA ARG A 73 -17.30 8.60 22.25
C ARG A 73 -16.78 9.73 21.38
N LEU A 74 -16.11 9.40 20.26
CA LEU A 74 -15.53 10.37 19.34
C LEU A 74 -16.57 10.87 18.34
N GLY A 75 -17.51 10.00 17.95
CA GLY A 75 -18.59 10.33 17.04
C GLY A 75 -19.57 9.16 16.86
N GLU A 76 -20.60 9.38 16.05
CA GLU A 76 -21.54 8.34 15.65
C GLU A 76 -20.89 7.50 14.53
N ALA A 77 -20.31 6.35 14.91
CA ALA A 77 -19.67 5.44 13.97
C ALA A 77 -20.72 4.73 13.09
N VAL A 78 -20.61 4.92 11.77
CA VAL A 78 -21.41 4.23 10.75
C VAL A 78 -20.69 3.04 10.14
N PHE A 79 -19.36 3.00 10.29
CA PHE A 79 -18.52 1.84 10.00
C PHE A 79 -17.46 1.75 11.09
N LEU A 80 -17.17 0.52 11.49
CA LEU A 80 -16.18 0.18 12.48
C LEU A 80 -15.74 -1.26 12.25
N GLU A 81 -14.48 -1.46 11.90
CA GLU A 81 -13.92 -2.80 11.68
C GLU A 81 -12.50 -2.89 12.22
N ASP A 82 -12.14 -4.09 12.66
CA ASP A 82 -10.81 -4.37 13.17
C ASP A 82 -9.91 -4.91 12.08
N TYR A 83 -8.66 -4.49 12.14
CA TYR A 83 -7.60 -5.04 11.32
C TYR A 83 -6.44 -5.44 12.22
N ASN A 84 -6.33 -6.76 12.41
CA ASN A 84 -5.27 -7.36 13.19
C ASN A 84 -4.25 -7.94 12.20
N GLY A 85 -3.31 -7.11 11.76
CA GLY A 85 -2.31 -7.44 10.73
C GLY A 85 -0.94 -6.91 11.10
N ASP A 86 0.11 -7.59 10.63
CA ASP A 86 1.52 -7.15 10.74
C ASP A 86 2.02 -6.86 12.17
N GLY A 87 1.35 -7.42 13.18
CA GLY A 87 1.73 -7.31 14.58
C GLY A 87 1.18 -6.09 15.32
N ALA A 88 0.28 -5.31 14.71
CA ALA A 88 -0.49 -4.24 15.35
C ALA A 88 -2.00 -4.52 15.29
N ASP A 89 -2.72 -3.98 16.28
CA ASP A 89 -4.18 -3.96 16.29
C ASP A 89 -4.65 -2.56 15.84
N PHE A 90 -5.31 -2.52 14.69
CA PHE A 90 -5.91 -1.30 14.14
C PHE A 90 -7.43 -1.38 14.17
N VAL A 91 -8.06 -0.22 14.36
CA VAL A 91 -9.52 -0.06 14.21
C VAL A 91 -9.79 1.03 13.19
N PHE A 92 -10.42 0.66 12.08
CA PHE A 92 -10.87 1.60 11.05
C PHE A 92 -12.29 2.06 11.35
N PHE A 93 -12.56 3.36 11.21
CA PHE A 93 -13.87 3.93 11.49
C PHE A 93 -14.26 5.04 10.51
N PHE A 94 -15.57 5.14 10.26
CA PHE A 94 -16.18 6.28 9.59
C PHE A 94 -17.30 6.83 10.48
N PHE A 95 -17.35 8.13 10.67
CA PHE A 95 -18.42 8.82 11.39
C PHE A 95 -19.52 9.32 10.45
N SER A 96 -20.72 9.53 10.99
CA SER A 96 -21.88 10.00 10.23
C SER A 96 -21.70 11.40 9.60
N ASP A 97 -20.71 12.17 10.05
CA ASP A 97 -20.32 13.46 9.49
C ASP A 97 -19.29 13.36 8.33
N GLY A 98 -18.95 12.13 7.91
CA GLY A 98 -18.00 11.85 6.84
C GLY A 98 -16.53 11.81 7.28
N THR A 99 -16.24 11.98 8.57
CA THR A 99 -14.86 11.84 9.08
C THR A 99 -14.44 10.38 9.03
N GLU A 100 -13.32 10.13 8.36
CA GLU A 100 -12.63 8.84 8.32
C GLU A 100 -11.41 8.87 9.24
N GLY A 101 -11.10 7.73 9.86
CA GLY A 101 -9.85 7.59 10.58
C GLY A 101 -9.54 6.15 10.96
N GLU A 102 -8.31 5.99 11.43
CA GLU A 102 -7.78 4.74 11.98
C GLU A 102 -7.28 4.97 13.40
N LEU A 103 -7.33 3.91 14.20
CA LEU A 103 -6.78 3.87 15.54
C LEU A 103 -5.82 2.69 15.66
N GLY A 104 -4.51 2.97 15.66
CA GLY A 104 -3.48 2.00 16.02
C GLY A 104 -3.35 1.87 17.54
N LEU A 105 -3.40 0.63 18.05
CA LEU A 105 -3.31 0.32 19.47
C LEU A 105 -1.96 -0.27 19.82
N GLY A 106 -1.31 0.32 20.82
CA GLY A 106 -0.02 -0.12 21.33
C GLY A 106 -0.02 -0.29 22.84
N ARG A 107 0.91 -1.08 23.35
CA ARG A 107 1.15 -1.24 24.79
C ARG A 107 2.43 -0.51 25.18
N GLU A 108 2.56 -0.06 26.42
CA GLU A 108 3.71 0.75 26.83
C GLU A 108 5.06 0.03 26.66
N SER A 109 5.10 -1.30 26.80
CA SER A 109 6.31 -2.09 26.51
C SER A 109 6.65 -2.21 25.02
N HIS A 110 5.67 -2.00 24.12
CA HIS A 110 5.83 -2.16 22.69
C HIS A 110 4.76 -1.35 21.92
N PHE A 111 5.14 -0.18 21.41
CA PHE A 111 4.21 0.72 20.71
C PHE A 111 4.75 1.30 19.40
N THR A 112 6.03 1.12 19.07
CA THR A 112 6.63 1.77 17.88
C THR A 112 6.14 1.17 16.55
N HIS A 113 5.39 0.08 16.58
CA HIS A 113 4.85 -0.62 15.42
C HIS A 113 3.45 -0.13 15.00
N ILE A 114 2.79 0.71 15.82
CA ILE A 114 1.41 1.17 15.58
C ILE A 114 1.31 2.33 14.58
N HIS A 115 2.45 2.87 14.16
CA HIS A 115 2.57 3.99 13.24
C HIS A 115 3.93 3.93 12.55
N ALA A 116 4.05 4.56 11.38
CA ALA A 116 5.30 4.71 10.67
C ALA A 116 5.53 6.17 10.23
N GLY A 117 6.70 6.71 10.53
CA GLY A 117 7.12 8.04 10.12
C GLY A 117 6.81 9.16 11.12
N PRO A 118 6.73 10.42 10.66
CA PRO A 118 6.50 11.57 11.53
C PRO A 118 5.19 11.47 12.31
N TYR A 119 5.19 11.95 13.54
CA TYR A 119 4.01 11.98 14.41
C TYR A 119 3.95 13.30 15.18
N ARG A 120 2.76 13.66 15.64
CA ARG A 120 2.51 14.75 16.59
C ARG A 120 2.04 14.15 17.91
N VAL A 121 2.62 14.58 19.01
CA VAL A 121 2.19 14.18 20.34
C VAL A 121 0.88 14.91 20.66
N LEU A 122 -0.19 14.14 20.88
CA LEU A 122 -1.48 14.67 21.36
C LEU A 122 -1.58 14.59 22.89
N LEU A 123 -1.01 13.52 23.47
CA LEU A 123 -0.99 13.26 24.89
C LEU A 123 0.24 12.43 25.26
N ASP A 124 0.93 12.78 26.34
CA ASP A 124 1.98 11.93 26.93
C ASP A 124 2.00 12.09 28.44
N LYS A 125 1.39 11.15 29.18
CA LYS A 125 1.28 11.22 30.64
C LYS A 125 2.55 10.76 31.37
N LYS A 126 3.34 9.89 30.75
CA LYS A 126 4.53 9.26 31.35
C LYS A 126 5.85 9.69 30.71
N GLY A 127 5.82 10.50 29.65
CA GLY A 127 7.01 10.92 28.90
C GLY A 127 7.58 9.83 28.00
N ILE A 128 6.78 8.82 27.63
CA ILE A 128 7.27 7.64 26.89
C ILE A 128 7.56 7.94 25.42
N LEU A 129 6.99 9.03 24.88
CA LEU A 129 7.19 9.43 23.47
C LEU A 129 8.45 10.28 23.28
N ALA A 130 9.09 10.72 24.36
CA ALA A 130 10.30 11.54 24.31
C ALA A 130 11.47 10.76 23.69
N GLY A 131 11.80 11.08 22.44
CA GLY A 131 12.87 10.42 21.68
C GLY A 131 12.45 9.12 21.00
N SER A 132 11.16 8.77 21.02
CA SER A 132 10.65 7.61 20.29
C SER A 132 10.70 7.85 18.78
N VAL A 133 11.10 6.80 18.06
CA VAL A 133 11.12 6.78 16.59
C VAL A 133 10.19 5.68 16.12
N PHE A 134 9.18 6.07 15.35
CA PHE A 134 8.28 5.17 14.64
C PHE A 134 8.91 4.87 13.28
N SER A 135 9.86 3.95 13.27
CA SER A 135 10.59 3.60 12.06
C SER A 135 9.65 2.96 11.06
N ARG A 136 9.65 3.47 9.82
CA ARG A 136 9.08 2.72 8.70
C ARG A 136 9.90 1.44 8.53
N HIS A 137 9.24 0.33 8.26
CA HIS A 137 9.97 -0.86 7.83
C HIS A 137 10.68 -0.51 6.52
N GLU A 138 12.00 -0.67 6.52
CA GLU A 138 12.79 -0.64 5.30
C GLU A 138 13.23 -2.08 5.05
N PRO A 139 12.81 -2.68 3.92
CA PRO A 139 13.10 -4.07 3.65
C PRO A 139 14.61 -4.28 3.56
N ALA A 140 15.10 -5.35 4.18
CA ALA A 140 16.52 -5.65 4.13
C ALA A 140 16.95 -5.92 2.68
N LEU A 141 18.22 -5.65 2.34
CA LEU A 141 18.72 -5.86 0.97
C LEU A 141 18.43 -7.27 0.44
N ALA A 142 18.55 -8.29 1.29
CA ALA A 142 18.25 -9.67 0.91
C ALA A 142 16.75 -9.90 0.61
N GLU A 143 15.85 -9.25 1.36
CA GLU A 143 14.41 -9.31 1.14
C GLU A 143 14.02 -8.59 -0.15
N GLN A 144 14.66 -7.46 -0.46
CA GLN A 144 14.46 -6.74 -1.71
C GLN A 144 14.96 -7.54 -2.92
N VAL A 145 16.12 -8.18 -2.82
CA VAL A 145 16.63 -9.06 -3.88
C VAL A 145 15.68 -10.24 -4.09
N GLU A 146 15.14 -10.83 -3.04
CA GLU A 146 14.16 -11.91 -3.15
C GLU A 146 12.82 -11.42 -3.74
N THR A 147 12.36 -10.23 -3.35
CA THR A 147 11.17 -9.57 -3.93
C THR A 147 11.35 -9.34 -5.43
N LEU A 148 12.48 -8.77 -5.84
CA LEU A 148 12.82 -8.58 -7.26
C LEU A 148 12.87 -9.91 -8.01
N ARG A 149 13.52 -10.93 -7.44
CA ARG A 149 13.58 -12.28 -8.03
C ARG A 149 12.17 -12.85 -8.22
N ARG A 150 11.31 -12.71 -7.21
CA ARG A 150 9.91 -13.16 -7.28
C ARG A 150 9.17 -12.45 -8.42
N LEU A 151 9.25 -11.13 -8.51
CA LEU A 151 8.61 -10.35 -9.59
C LEU A 151 9.07 -10.82 -10.97
N ILE A 152 10.37 -11.04 -11.17
CA ILE A 152 10.94 -11.51 -12.45
C ILE A 152 10.42 -12.90 -12.84
N TYR A 153 10.41 -13.85 -11.89
CA TYR A 153 10.05 -15.23 -12.20
C TYR A 153 8.54 -15.44 -12.31
N TRP A 154 7.77 -14.83 -11.41
CA TRP A 154 6.32 -15.01 -11.35
C TRP A 154 5.60 -14.27 -12.48
N PHE A 155 6.16 -13.18 -13.01
CA PHE A 155 5.62 -12.52 -14.21
C PHE A 155 5.31 -13.51 -15.35
N TRP A 156 6.26 -14.40 -15.65
CA TRP A 156 6.10 -15.39 -16.73
C TRP A 156 5.11 -16.50 -16.38
N HIS A 157 5.06 -16.90 -15.11
CA HIS A 157 4.03 -17.82 -14.63
C HIS A 157 2.64 -17.19 -14.82
N ASP A 158 2.47 -15.93 -14.45
CA ASP A 158 1.18 -15.25 -14.49
C ASP A 158 0.75 -14.95 -15.93
N LEU A 159 1.68 -14.55 -16.79
CA LEU A 159 1.44 -14.43 -18.23
C LEU A 159 0.93 -15.75 -18.81
N ARG A 160 1.54 -16.88 -18.44
CA ARG A 160 1.13 -18.19 -18.94
C ARG A 160 -0.23 -18.64 -18.39
N HIS A 161 -0.38 -18.61 -17.07
CA HIS A 161 -1.47 -19.25 -16.34
C HIS A 161 -2.72 -18.37 -16.25
N HIS A 162 -2.54 -17.06 -16.08
CA HIS A 162 -3.63 -16.11 -15.88
C HIS A 162 -4.00 -15.36 -17.16
N PHE A 163 -3.07 -15.17 -18.10
CA PHE A 163 -3.39 -14.53 -19.38
C PHE A 163 -3.53 -15.51 -20.56
N ILE A 164 -2.44 -16.12 -21.02
CA ILE A 164 -2.39 -16.96 -22.24
C ILE A 164 -3.40 -18.12 -22.16
N THR A 165 -3.43 -18.83 -21.03
CA THR A 165 -4.30 -20.01 -20.87
C THR A 165 -5.80 -19.63 -20.90
N PRO A 166 -6.27 -18.63 -20.11
CA PRO A 166 -7.64 -18.13 -20.20
C PRO A 166 -7.98 -17.56 -21.58
N MET A 167 -7.08 -16.80 -22.21
CA MET A 167 -7.28 -16.27 -23.56
C MET A 167 -7.49 -17.37 -24.60
N ALA A 168 -6.67 -18.43 -24.57
CA ALA A 168 -6.80 -19.57 -25.47
C ALA A 168 -8.12 -20.34 -25.24
N ARG A 169 -8.69 -20.28 -24.03
CA ARG A 169 -9.96 -20.90 -23.66
C ARG A 169 -11.18 -19.99 -23.85
N GLY A 170 -10.99 -18.76 -24.33
CA GLY A 170 -12.06 -17.77 -24.48
C GLY A 170 -12.60 -17.22 -23.15
N GLN A 171 -11.86 -17.36 -22.06
CA GLN A 171 -12.20 -16.84 -20.73
C GLN A 171 -11.77 -15.37 -20.62
N ILE A 172 -12.42 -14.50 -21.40
CA ILE A 172 -11.99 -13.12 -21.62
C ILE A 172 -11.92 -12.30 -20.33
N TRP A 173 -12.90 -12.42 -19.42
CA TRP A 173 -12.88 -11.72 -18.13
C TRP A 173 -11.69 -12.11 -17.24
N SER A 174 -11.39 -13.40 -17.18
CA SER A 174 -10.25 -13.90 -16.41
C SER A 174 -8.93 -13.41 -16.99
N ALA A 175 -8.80 -13.44 -18.32
CA ALA A 175 -7.63 -12.90 -19.00
C ALA A 175 -7.48 -11.37 -18.82
N TYR A 176 -8.59 -10.64 -18.81
CA TYR A 176 -8.55 -9.19 -18.64
C TYR A 176 -8.10 -8.79 -17.23
N GLY A 177 -8.55 -9.52 -16.21
CA GLY A 177 -8.04 -9.36 -14.84
C GLY A 177 -6.52 -9.58 -14.77
N ALA A 178 -6.00 -10.59 -15.48
CA ALA A 178 -4.56 -10.87 -15.51
C ALA A 178 -3.72 -9.74 -16.12
N LEU A 179 -4.28 -8.89 -17.00
CA LEU A 179 -3.55 -7.72 -17.50
C LEU A 179 -3.19 -6.75 -16.38
N GLU A 180 -4.03 -6.66 -15.34
CA GLU A 180 -3.77 -5.80 -14.18
C GLU A 180 -2.61 -6.35 -13.34
N ASP A 181 -2.60 -7.64 -13.05
CA ASP A 181 -1.51 -8.28 -12.29
C ASP A 181 -0.15 -8.12 -13.01
N LEU A 182 -0.15 -8.23 -14.34
CA LEU A 182 1.04 -8.03 -15.17
C LEU A 182 1.50 -6.56 -15.18
N ARG A 183 0.57 -5.60 -15.27
CA ARG A 183 0.89 -4.17 -15.14
C ARG A 183 1.44 -3.84 -13.76
N LEU A 184 0.82 -4.36 -12.69
CA LEU A 184 1.25 -4.16 -11.32
C LEU A 184 2.70 -4.63 -11.12
N THR A 185 3.05 -5.79 -11.68
CA THR A 185 4.44 -6.28 -11.69
C THR A 185 5.39 -5.31 -12.39
N CYS A 186 5.00 -4.76 -13.54
CA CYS A 186 5.79 -3.77 -14.27
C CYS A 186 5.99 -2.47 -13.49
N VAL A 187 4.95 -1.97 -12.81
CA VAL A 187 5.03 -0.79 -11.94
C VAL A 187 6.00 -1.04 -10.79
N ASN A 188 5.93 -2.21 -10.16
CA ASN A 188 6.86 -2.61 -9.11
C ASN A 188 8.32 -2.65 -9.60
N LEU A 189 8.57 -3.18 -10.80
CA LEU A 189 9.91 -3.15 -11.38
C LEU A 189 10.39 -1.72 -11.66
N ALA A 190 9.50 -0.84 -12.15
CA ALA A 190 9.84 0.57 -12.38
C ALA A 190 10.19 1.28 -11.06
N ARG A 191 9.43 1.04 -9.98
CA ARG A 191 9.74 1.56 -8.64
C ARG A 191 11.10 1.08 -8.14
N LEU A 192 11.38 -0.22 -8.24
CA LEU A 192 12.66 -0.79 -7.81
C LEU A 192 13.84 -0.27 -8.64
N ARG A 193 13.61 0.14 -9.89
CA ARG A 193 14.64 0.81 -10.71
C ARG A 193 14.98 2.20 -10.20
N GLU A 194 13.98 2.98 -9.80
CA GLU A 194 14.18 4.33 -9.29
C GLU A 194 14.76 4.34 -7.87
N ASN A 195 14.25 3.47 -6.99
CA ASN A 195 14.74 3.33 -5.64
C ASN A 195 14.63 1.88 -5.15
N PHE A 196 15.74 1.13 -5.23
CA PHE A 196 15.79 -0.26 -4.82
C PHE A 196 15.66 -0.46 -3.30
N SER A 197 15.90 0.58 -2.49
CA SER A 197 15.74 0.51 -1.03
C SER A 197 14.29 0.73 -0.59
N ALA A 198 13.41 1.22 -1.47
CA ALA A 198 12.00 1.40 -1.18
C ALA A 198 11.17 0.16 -1.52
N GLU A 199 10.09 -0.06 -0.78
CA GLU A 199 9.18 -1.17 -1.03
C GLU A 199 8.48 -1.07 -2.39
N ALA A 200 8.22 -2.24 -2.96
CA ALA A 200 7.45 -2.42 -4.18
C ALA A 200 5.93 -2.38 -3.89
N GLU A 201 5.44 -1.19 -3.53
CA GLU A 201 4.06 -0.92 -3.08
C GLU A 201 3.03 -0.78 -4.22
N GLY A 202 3.35 -1.24 -5.43
CA GLY A 202 2.45 -1.16 -6.57
C GLY A 202 2.07 0.27 -6.94
N TYR A 203 0.76 0.50 -7.05
CA TYR A 203 0.17 1.79 -7.42
C TYR A 203 0.11 2.80 -6.28
N GLU A 204 0.38 2.39 -5.03
CA GLU A 204 0.28 3.28 -3.88
C GLU A 204 1.23 4.47 -4.03
N LYS A 205 0.65 5.67 -4.12
CA LYS A 205 1.36 6.96 -4.29
C LYS A 205 2.41 6.92 -5.40
N VAL A 206 2.14 6.24 -6.51
CA VAL A 206 3.11 5.99 -7.58
C VAL A 206 3.67 7.30 -8.18
N GLU A 207 2.84 8.35 -8.23
CA GLU A 207 3.20 9.70 -8.67
C GLU A 207 4.29 10.35 -7.81
N GLN A 208 4.42 9.93 -6.56
CA GLN A 208 5.44 10.40 -5.61
C GLN A 208 6.69 9.52 -5.63
N ALA A 209 6.56 8.26 -6.09
CA ALA A 209 7.62 7.28 -6.09
C ALA A 209 8.49 7.31 -7.36
N LEU A 210 7.92 7.66 -8.51
CA LEU A 210 8.65 7.80 -9.77
C LEU A 210 8.02 8.82 -10.73
N PRO A 211 8.77 9.33 -11.72
CA PRO A 211 8.20 10.12 -12.82
C PRO A 211 7.21 9.29 -13.63
N VAL A 212 5.94 9.70 -13.65
CA VAL A 212 4.84 8.94 -14.27
C VAL A 212 4.97 8.80 -15.78
N GLU A 213 5.76 9.66 -16.43
CA GLU A 213 6.07 9.58 -17.86
C GLU A 213 6.77 8.26 -18.20
N GLN A 214 7.47 7.65 -17.23
CA GLN A 214 8.06 6.33 -17.40
C GLN A 214 7.01 5.23 -17.56
N LEU A 215 5.76 5.45 -17.11
CA LEU A 215 4.66 4.49 -17.20
C LEU A 215 3.79 4.70 -18.46
N ALA A 216 4.15 5.65 -19.34
CA ALA A 216 3.39 5.96 -20.55
C ALA A 216 3.11 4.73 -21.44
N PRO A 217 4.04 3.76 -21.62
CA PRO A 217 3.72 2.54 -22.37
C PRO A 217 2.58 1.74 -21.71
N LEU A 218 2.57 1.61 -20.38
CA LEU A 218 1.52 0.89 -19.66
C LEU A 218 0.15 1.57 -19.79
N GLN A 219 0.11 2.89 -19.93
CA GLN A 219 -1.13 3.62 -20.18
C GLN A 219 -1.82 3.18 -21.49
N THR A 220 -1.05 2.80 -22.51
CA THR A 220 -1.61 2.32 -23.78
C THR A 220 -2.26 0.92 -23.70
N THR A 221 -2.07 0.23 -22.57
CA THR A 221 -2.55 -1.15 -22.35
C THR A 221 -3.98 -1.19 -21.76
N PHE A 222 -4.52 -0.04 -21.34
CA PHE A 222 -5.93 0.08 -20.97
C PHE A 222 -6.77 0.01 -22.24
N CYS A 223 -7.41 -1.13 -22.44
CA CYS A 223 -8.05 -1.48 -23.71
C CYS A 223 -9.50 -1.95 -23.50
N ALA A 224 -10.26 -2.03 -24.59
CA ALA A 224 -11.58 -2.65 -24.56
C ALA A 224 -11.47 -4.15 -24.24
N LEU A 225 -12.56 -4.74 -23.75
CA LEU A 225 -12.68 -6.18 -23.46
C LEU A 225 -12.80 -7.01 -24.76
N GLU A 226 -11.82 -6.86 -25.65
CA GLU A 226 -11.77 -7.43 -26.99
C GLU A 226 -10.46 -8.18 -27.17
N ARG A 227 -10.53 -9.37 -27.80
CA ARG A 227 -9.39 -10.28 -27.89
C ARG A 227 -8.14 -9.63 -28.50
N GLY A 228 -8.29 -8.96 -29.64
CA GLY A 228 -7.18 -8.28 -30.33
C GLY A 228 -6.57 -7.18 -29.46
N ALA A 229 -7.40 -6.32 -28.88
CA ALA A 229 -6.95 -5.21 -28.04
C ALA A 229 -6.20 -5.72 -26.78
N MET A 230 -6.69 -6.78 -26.15
CA MET A 230 -6.05 -7.41 -25.00
C MET A 230 -4.70 -8.07 -25.35
N LEU A 231 -4.59 -8.69 -26.53
CA LEU A 231 -3.34 -9.27 -27.01
C LEU A 231 -2.29 -8.18 -27.30
N SER A 232 -2.70 -7.09 -27.95
CA SER A 232 -1.84 -5.92 -28.14
C SER A 232 -1.39 -5.32 -26.81
N ALA A 233 -2.30 -5.19 -25.84
CA ALA A 233 -1.97 -4.73 -24.50
C ALA A 233 -0.94 -5.65 -23.81
N ALA A 234 -1.13 -6.97 -23.85
CA ALA A 234 -0.19 -7.93 -23.29
C ALA A 234 1.20 -7.85 -23.93
N LEU A 235 1.29 -7.66 -25.26
CA LEU A 235 2.56 -7.47 -25.94
C LEU A 235 3.31 -6.23 -25.43
N VAL A 236 2.62 -5.10 -25.28
CA VAL A 236 3.22 -3.87 -24.75
C VAL A 236 3.68 -4.06 -23.29
N ILE A 237 2.90 -4.76 -22.45
CA ILE A 237 3.30 -5.07 -21.07
C ILE A 237 4.56 -5.94 -21.05
N VAL A 238 4.63 -6.98 -21.88
CA VAL A 238 5.81 -7.86 -21.96
C VAL A 238 7.04 -7.10 -22.46
N GLN A 239 6.89 -6.23 -23.46
CA GLN A 239 7.99 -5.39 -23.95
C GLN A 239 8.50 -4.45 -22.84
N PHE A 240 7.59 -3.79 -22.13
CA PHE A 240 7.94 -2.92 -21.00
C PHE A 240 8.67 -3.70 -19.89
N TYR A 241 8.18 -4.90 -19.56
CA TYR A 241 8.85 -5.80 -18.63
C TYR A 241 10.27 -6.16 -19.09
N GLN A 242 10.44 -6.51 -20.37
CA GLN A 242 11.73 -6.89 -20.97
C GLN A 242 12.75 -5.72 -21.00
N GLU A 243 12.28 -4.48 -21.04
CA GLU A 243 13.16 -3.30 -20.93
C GLU A 243 13.73 -3.13 -19.51
N LEU A 244 12.95 -3.49 -18.47
CA LEU A 244 13.31 -3.29 -17.07
C LEU A 244 14.04 -4.49 -16.46
N ALA A 245 13.43 -5.67 -16.56
CA ALA A 245 13.78 -6.85 -15.77
C ALA A 245 15.21 -7.36 -15.99
N PRO A 246 15.76 -7.46 -17.21
CA PRO A 246 17.12 -7.95 -17.42
C PRO A 246 18.18 -7.02 -16.83
N ALA A 247 17.97 -5.71 -16.88
CA ALA A 247 18.91 -4.73 -16.33
C ALA A 247 18.92 -4.79 -14.81
N LEU A 248 17.75 -4.82 -14.19
CA LEU A 248 17.58 -4.99 -12.73
C LEU A 248 18.17 -6.32 -12.24
N ALA A 249 17.88 -7.42 -12.93
CA ALA A 249 18.41 -8.74 -12.58
C ALA A 249 19.95 -8.72 -12.55
N ARG A 250 20.59 -8.16 -13.58
CA ARG A 250 22.05 -8.03 -13.63
C ARG A 250 22.60 -7.14 -12.53
N ALA A 251 21.95 -6.00 -12.24
CA ALA A 251 22.40 -5.05 -11.23
C ALA A 251 22.42 -5.67 -9.82
N HIS A 252 21.50 -6.60 -9.54
CA HIS A 252 21.32 -7.21 -8.23
C HIS A 252 21.75 -8.68 -8.15
N GLY A 253 22.52 -9.16 -9.14
CA GLY A 253 23.10 -10.51 -9.12
C GLY A 253 22.09 -11.65 -9.29
N ILE A 254 20.92 -11.38 -9.85
CA ILE A 254 19.87 -12.36 -10.12
C ILE A 254 20.07 -12.92 -11.54
N THR A 255 20.04 -14.25 -11.67
CA THR A 255 20.04 -14.89 -12.99
C THR A 255 18.71 -14.64 -13.70
N TYR A 256 18.75 -13.90 -14.81
CA TYR A 256 17.55 -13.66 -15.62
C TYR A 256 17.12 -14.92 -16.38
N PRO A 257 15.83 -15.32 -16.34
CA PRO A 257 15.36 -16.55 -16.98
C PRO A 257 15.13 -16.34 -18.50
N ALA A 258 16.20 -16.10 -19.26
CA ALA A 258 16.13 -15.76 -20.70
C ALA A 258 15.46 -16.84 -21.58
N ASP A 259 15.62 -18.13 -21.23
CA ASP A 259 14.94 -19.20 -21.97
C ASP A 259 13.43 -19.20 -21.72
N LEU A 260 12.99 -18.88 -20.49
CA LEU A 260 11.57 -18.79 -20.16
C LEU A 260 10.92 -17.59 -20.85
N ASP A 261 11.62 -16.45 -20.84
CA ASP A 261 11.24 -15.23 -21.57
C ASP A 261 10.96 -15.53 -23.03
N ARG A 262 11.92 -16.12 -23.74
CA ARG A 262 11.78 -16.47 -25.16
C ARG A 262 10.59 -17.41 -25.40
N VAL A 263 10.48 -18.49 -24.63
CA VAL A 263 9.39 -19.48 -24.80
C VAL A 263 8.02 -18.87 -24.55
N MET A 264 7.88 -17.97 -23.57
CA MET A 264 6.60 -17.34 -23.27
C MET A 264 6.24 -16.24 -24.27
N TYR A 265 7.23 -15.48 -24.73
CA TYR A 265 7.04 -14.48 -25.78
C TYR A 265 6.59 -15.13 -27.10
N GLU A 266 7.26 -16.21 -27.54
CA GLU A 266 6.86 -16.98 -28.72
C GLU A 266 5.41 -17.48 -28.63
N ARG A 267 5.00 -17.99 -27.46
CA ARG A 267 3.60 -18.44 -27.24
C ARG A 267 2.58 -17.32 -27.30
N LEU A 268 2.93 -16.14 -26.81
CA LEU A 268 2.07 -14.96 -26.91
C LEU A 268 1.92 -14.54 -28.37
N GLU A 269 3.01 -14.50 -29.13
CA GLU A 269 2.98 -14.20 -30.57
C GLU A 269 2.17 -15.22 -31.37
N GLU A 270 2.32 -16.51 -31.09
CA GLU A 270 1.48 -17.55 -31.68
C GLU A 270 0.00 -17.27 -31.43
N LEU A 271 -0.37 -16.87 -30.22
CA LEU A 271 -1.76 -16.55 -29.87
C LEU A 271 -2.29 -15.32 -30.62
N CYS A 272 -1.44 -14.33 -30.90
CA CYS A 272 -1.72 -13.20 -31.78
C CYS A 272 -1.94 -13.65 -33.23
N ASN A 273 -1.08 -14.55 -33.73
CA ASN A 273 -1.05 -14.99 -35.12
C ASN A 273 -2.15 -16.00 -35.49
N VAL A 274 -2.59 -16.84 -34.56
CA VAL A 274 -3.54 -17.95 -34.80
C VAL A 274 -4.92 -17.49 -35.32
N ARG A 275 -5.24 -16.18 -35.33
CA ARG A 275 -6.51 -15.67 -35.90
C ARG A 275 -6.44 -14.38 -36.75
N GLY A 276 -5.28 -13.87 -37.13
CA GLY A 276 -5.19 -12.77 -38.11
C GLY A 276 -6.02 -11.52 -37.75
N GLU A 277 -5.99 -11.08 -36.50
CA GLU A 277 -6.71 -9.89 -36.00
C GLU A 277 -5.77 -8.69 -35.74
N VAL A 278 -4.63 -8.63 -36.43
CA VAL A 278 -3.80 -7.43 -36.50
C VAL A 278 -3.50 -7.13 -37.97
N ALA A 279 -4.42 -6.39 -38.59
CA ALA A 279 -4.22 -5.63 -39.83
C ALA A 279 -4.97 -4.30 -39.69
#